data_AF-A0A925AVQ6-F1
#
_entry.id   AF-A0A925AVQ6-F1
#
_cell.length_a   1.000
_cell.length_b   1.000
_cell.length_c   1.000
_cell.angle_alpha   90.00
_cell.angle_beta   90.00
_cell.angle_gamma   90.00
#
_symmetry.space_group_name_H-M   'P 1'
#
loop_
_entity.id
_entity.type
_entity.pdbx_description
1 polymer ?
#
loop_
_entity_poly.entity_id
_entity_poly.type
_entity_poly.pdbx_seq_one_letter_code
_entity_poly.pdbx_strand_id
1 'polypeptide(L)'
;MPFDLGNVTLADRLRCAVDISRATRQSHSLEEAANAVVRYLYQHSAPAPDGRTGCALVRCYVTRPFGALDAKARAFAAAILGDASPVENMNCLTLLATVGDEPAWNSRLESRSHGTIPLQSEQAVERAPMIAQLIKQFGLQIADVVNPSLDLLHELAGKSYNVFHVERALGSPYVPAQEDFVIPYGIESVLGFGGSLANGDLFAVILFSRLRIPEKSANRFRALALDVKAAFFPFREALFA
;
A
#
# COMPACT_ATOMS: atom_id res chain seq x y z
N MET A 1 -23.18 2.25 -4.09
CA MET A 1 -23.45 1.86 -2.69
C MET A 1 -22.10 1.66 -2.03
N PRO A 2 -21.83 2.34 -0.90
CA PRO A 2 -20.61 2.10 -0.15
C PRO A 2 -20.60 0.68 0.43
N PHE A 3 -19.42 0.08 0.61
CA PHE A 3 -19.24 -1.20 1.29
C PHE A 3 -18.81 -0.99 2.74
N ASP A 4 -19.33 -1.83 3.63
CA ASP A 4 -18.96 -1.79 5.04
C ASP A 4 -17.67 -2.59 5.27
N LEU A 5 -16.61 -1.91 5.72
CA LEU A 5 -15.32 -2.51 6.06
C LEU A 5 -15.44 -3.51 7.24
N GLY A 6 -16.40 -3.30 8.14
CA GLY A 6 -16.69 -4.20 9.24
C GLY A 6 -17.33 -5.51 8.77
N ASN A 7 -18.05 -5.50 7.66
CA ASN A 7 -18.75 -6.66 7.12
C ASN A 7 -18.75 -6.69 5.59
N VAL A 8 -17.56 -6.82 4.99
CA VAL A 8 -17.45 -6.93 3.55
C VAL A 8 -18.10 -8.25 3.12
N THR A 9 -19.04 -8.20 2.18
CA THR A 9 -19.67 -9.41 1.63
C THR A 9 -18.98 -9.89 0.36
N LEU A 10 -19.37 -11.08 -0.13
CA LEU A 10 -18.89 -11.56 -1.43
C LEU A 10 -19.35 -10.65 -2.58
N ALA A 11 -20.59 -10.16 -2.48
CA ALA A 11 -21.18 -9.27 -3.46
C ALA A 11 -20.47 -7.91 -3.49
N ASP A 12 -20.10 -7.37 -2.32
CA ASP A 12 -19.29 -6.15 -2.24
C ASP A 12 -17.93 -6.34 -2.90
N ARG A 13 -17.28 -7.48 -2.65
CA ARG A 13 -16.00 -7.79 -3.28
C ARG A 13 -16.10 -7.89 -4.81
N LEU A 14 -17.12 -8.57 -5.35
CA LEU A 14 -17.34 -8.64 -6.81
C LEU A 14 -17.57 -7.25 -7.42
N ARG A 15 -18.36 -6.42 -6.74
CA ARG A 15 -18.64 -5.05 -7.18
C ARG A 15 -17.38 -4.18 -7.16
N CYS A 16 -16.58 -4.26 -6.09
CA CYS A 16 -15.29 -3.58 -6.02
C CYS A 16 -14.38 -3.94 -7.19
N ALA A 17 -14.28 -5.23 -7.54
CA ALA A 17 -13.47 -5.68 -8.67
C ALA A 17 -13.92 -5.05 -10.00
N VAL A 18 -15.23 -5.05 -10.27
CA VAL A 18 -15.80 -4.46 -11.49
C VAL A 18 -15.58 -2.95 -11.52
N ASP A 19 -15.82 -2.26 -10.42
CA ASP A 19 -15.72 -0.81 -10.35
C ASP A 19 -14.26 -0.34 -10.41
N ILE A 20 -13.32 -1.04 -9.75
CA ILE A 20 -11.88 -0.80 -9.88
C ILE A 20 -11.47 -0.99 -11.34
N SER A 21 -11.85 -2.10 -11.97
CA SER A 21 -11.55 -2.34 -13.39
C SER A 21 -12.08 -1.22 -14.28
N ARG A 22 -13.25 -0.66 -13.98
CA ARG A 22 -13.79 0.49 -14.74
C ARG A 22 -13.01 1.77 -14.46
N ALA A 23 -12.69 2.05 -13.20
CA ALA A 23 -12.01 3.26 -12.78
C ALA A 23 -10.60 3.38 -13.38
N THR A 24 -9.90 2.26 -13.60
CA THR A 24 -8.54 2.24 -14.16
C THR A 24 -8.49 2.19 -15.70
N ARG A 25 -9.62 2.03 -16.41
CA ARG A 25 -9.64 1.90 -17.88
C ARG A 25 -9.12 3.13 -18.62
N GLN A 26 -9.27 4.31 -18.01
CA GLN A 26 -8.84 5.58 -18.60
C GLN A 26 -7.46 6.00 -18.12
N SER A 27 -6.78 5.17 -17.33
CA SER A 27 -5.42 5.44 -16.88
C SER A 27 -4.44 5.23 -18.02
N HIS A 28 -3.40 6.06 -18.06
CA HIS A 28 -2.30 6.02 -19.01
C HIS A 28 -0.97 5.60 -18.35
N SER A 29 -0.93 5.57 -17.02
CA SER A 29 0.21 5.12 -16.23
C SER A 29 -0.23 4.30 -15.02
N LEU A 30 0.73 3.60 -14.41
CA LEU A 30 0.51 2.86 -13.18
C LEU A 30 0.13 3.80 -12.02
N GLU A 31 0.72 5.00 -11.97
CA GLU A 31 0.37 6.04 -11.01
C GLU A 31 -1.09 6.46 -11.13
N GLU A 32 -1.60 6.71 -12.34
CA GLU A 32 -3.01 7.06 -12.55
C GLU A 32 -3.94 5.91 -12.14
N ALA A 33 -3.59 4.67 -12.49
CA ALA A 33 -4.37 3.50 -12.12
C ALA A 33 -4.39 3.32 -10.59
N ALA A 34 -3.25 3.48 -9.91
CA ALA A 34 -3.16 3.41 -8.46
C ALA A 34 -3.97 4.54 -7.79
N ASN A 35 -3.94 5.76 -8.35
CA ASN A 35 -4.77 6.87 -7.88
C ASN A 35 -6.27 6.55 -8.00
N ALA A 36 -6.70 5.96 -9.11
CA ALA A 36 -8.09 5.53 -9.28
C ALA A 36 -8.50 4.47 -8.23
N VAL A 37 -7.63 3.49 -7.95
CA VAL A 37 -7.87 2.46 -6.93
C VAL A 37 -8.02 3.05 -5.53
N VAL A 38 -7.04 3.85 -5.07
CA VAL A 38 -7.08 4.39 -3.70
C VAL A 38 -8.26 5.33 -3.51
N ARG A 39 -8.59 6.16 -4.52
CA ARG A 39 -9.76 7.05 -4.47
C ARG A 39 -11.07 6.28 -4.42
N TYR A 40 -11.20 5.22 -5.22
CA TYR A 40 -12.38 4.36 -5.16
C TYR A 40 -12.58 3.78 -3.76
N LEU A 41 -11.55 3.17 -3.18
CA LEU A 41 -11.61 2.55 -1.85
C LEU A 41 -11.93 3.57 -0.75
N TYR A 42 -11.33 4.76 -0.82
CA TYR A 42 -11.57 5.84 0.13
C TYR A 42 -13.03 6.32 0.07
N GLN A 43 -13.52 6.65 -1.14
CA GLN A 43 -14.85 7.23 -1.36
C GLN A 43 -16.01 6.25 -1.16
N HIS A 44 -15.77 4.95 -1.37
CA HIS A 44 -16.81 3.92 -1.33
C HIS A 44 -16.77 3.08 -0.05
N SER A 45 -15.92 3.43 0.92
CA SER A 45 -16.04 2.89 2.27
C SER A 45 -17.26 3.49 2.97
N ALA A 46 -18.02 2.66 3.69
CA ALA A 46 -19.12 3.14 4.52
C ALA A 46 -18.60 4.16 5.55
N PRO A 47 -19.34 5.25 5.82
CA PRO A 47 -18.89 6.26 6.77
C PRO A 47 -18.76 5.68 8.19
N ALA A 48 -17.87 6.27 8.96
CA ALA A 48 -17.75 6.00 10.39
C ALA A 48 -19.03 6.49 11.12
N PRO A 49 -19.29 6.01 12.36
CA PRO A 49 -20.46 6.43 13.14
C PRO A 49 -20.57 7.95 13.37
N ASP A 50 -19.46 8.67 13.30
CA ASP A 50 -19.38 10.13 13.43
C ASP A 50 -19.67 10.89 12.10
N GLY A 51 -20.00 10.17 11.02
CA GLY A 51 -20.31 10.72 9.71
C GLY A 51 -19.10 11.00 8.82
N ARG A 52 -17.86 10.80 9.32
CA ARG A 52 -16.64 10.91 8.49
C ARG A 52 -16.52 9.73 7.53
N THR A 53 -15.64 9.87 6.55
CA THR A 53 -15.21 8.76 5.67
C THR A 53 -14.72 7.57 6.51
N GLY A 54 -15.07 6.35 6.08
CA GLY A 54 -14.70 5.12 6.79
C GLY A 54 -13.19 4.90 6.88
N CYS A 55 -12.42 5.44 5.94
CA CYS A 55 -10.97 5.54 6.01
C CYS A 55 -10.52 6.99 6.21
N ALA A 56 -9.49 7.19 7.01
CA ALA A 56 -8.80 8.49 7.10
C ALA A 56 -7.77 8.68 5.99
N LEU A 57 -7.16 7.57 5.56
CA LEU A 57 -6.06 7.57 4.61
C LEU A 57 -6.01 6.23 3.88
N VAL A 58 -5.85 6.27 2.56
CA VAL A 58 -5.57 5.09 1.73
C VAL A 58 -4.34 5.38 0.88
N ARG A 59 -3.37 4.48 0.89
CA ARG A 59 -2.08 4.65 0.19
C ARG A 59 -1.77 3.41 -0.65
N CYS A 60 -1.18 3.61 -1.82
CA CYS A 60 -0.61 2.56 -2.64
C CYS A 60 0.89 2.74 -2.72
N TYR A 61 1.63 1.68 -2.41
CA TYR A 61 3.08 1.61 -2.50
C TYR A 61 3.50 0.61 -3.57
N VAL A 62 4.69 0.82 -4.14
CA VAL A 62 5.37 -0.12 -5.03
C VAL A 62 6.84 -0.21 -4.64
N THR A 63 7.45 -1.39 -4.70
CA THR A 63 8.91 -1.51 -4.58
C THR A 63 9.56 -1.08 -5.87
N ARG A 64 10.69 -0.38 -5.81
CA ARG A 64 11.45 -0.02 -6.99
C ARG A 64 12.94 0.10 -6.68
N PRO A 65 13.85 -0.31 -7.58
CA PRO A 65 15.26 0.00 -7.44
C PRO A 65 15.50 1.52 -7.36
N PHE A 66 16.42 1.96 -6.51
CA PHE A 66 16.73 3.37 -6.28
C PHE A 66 17.05 4.12 -7.59
N GLY A 67 17.78 3.50 -8.50
CA GLY A 67 18.16 4.10 -9.78
C GLY A 67 17.02 4.31 -10.76
N ALA A 68 15.89 3.64 -10.54
CA ALA A 68 14.68 3.78 -11.36
C ALA A 68 13.65 4.73 -10.73
N LEU A 69 13.99 5.41 -9.63
CA LEU A 69 13.14 6.41 -8.99
C LEU A 69 13.24 7.78 -9.68
N ASP A 70 12.15 8.54 -9.65
CA ASP A 70 12.18 9.95 -10.04
C ASP A 70 13.04 10.79 -9.06
N ALA A 71 13.42 12.00 -9.49
CA ALA A 71 14.31 12.87 -8.71
C ALA A 71 13.80 13.16 -7.30
N LYS A 72 12.47 13.27 -7.12
CA LYS A 72 11.88 13.58 -5.81
C LYS A 72 11.91 12.38 -4.88
N ALA A 73 11.57 11.20 -5.40
CA ALA A 73 11.66 9.94 -4.67
C ALA A 73 13.11 9.62 -4.28
N ARG A 74 14.09 9.87 -5.17
CA ARG A 74 15.53 9.75 -4.85
C ARG A 74 15.94 10.69 -3.72
N ALA A 75 15.54 11.96 -3.79
CA ALA A 75 15.85 12.95 -2.75
C ALA A 75 15.26 12.55 -1.39
N PHE A 76 14.02 12.05 -1.38
CA PHE A 76 13.35 11.59 -0.16
C PHE A 76 14.07 10.37 0.45
N ALA A 77 14.43 9.37 -0.38
CA ALA A 77 15.17 8.20 0.07
C ALA A 77 16.57 8.57 0.58
N ALA A 78 17.29 9.45 -0.12
CA ALA A 78 18.61 9.92 0.29
C ALA A 78 18.57 10.65 1.64
N ALA A 79 17.53 11.45 1.89
CA ALA A 79 17.36 12.13 3.18
C ALA A 79 17.19 11.14 4.36
N ILE A 80 16.57 9.97 4.12
CA ILE A 80 16.44 8.91 5.13
C ILE A 80 17.76 8.15 5.33
N LEU A 81 18.52 7.94 4.25
CA LEU A 81 19.82 7.26 4.30
C LEU A 81 20.90 8.10 5.04
N GLY A 82 20.76 9.42 5.04
CA GLY A 82 21.75 10.33 5.62
C GLY A 82 23.08 10.23 4.89
N ASP A 83 24.15 9.89 5.60
CA ASP A 83 25.51 9.79 5.03
C ASP A 83 25.74 8.50 4.24
N ALA A 84 24.82 7.53 4.30
CA ALA A 84 24.95 6.30 3.54
C ALA A 84 24.74 6.54 2.04
N SER A 85 25.70 6.10 1.22
CA SER A 85 25.59 6.21 -0.24
C SER A 85 24.53 5.23 -0.77
N PRO A 86 23.51 5.70 -1.51
CA PRO A 86 22.51 4.82 -2.08
C PRO A 86 23.12 3.93 -3.16
N VAL A 87 22.74 2.65 -3.16
CA VAL A 87 23.10 1.71 -4.23
C VAL A 87 21.97 1.70 -5.27
N GLU A 88 22.31 1.81 -6.56
CA GLU A 88 21.32 1.98 -7.64
C GLU A 88 20.30 0.83 -7.73
N ASN A 89 20.69 -0.41 -7.38
CA ASN A 89 19.80 -1.58 -7.37
C ASN A 89 19.08 -1.80 -6.03
N MET A 90 19.31 -0.98 -5.01
CA MET A 90 18.66 -1.11 -3.71
C MET A 90 17.16 -0.86 -3.83
N ASN A 91 16.34 -1.79 -3.31
CA ASN A 91 14.89 -1.63 -3.32
C ASN A 91 14.44 -0.50 -2.39
N CYS A 92 13.47 0.27 -2.87
CA CYS A 92 12.79 1.33 -2.14
C CYS A 92 11.29 1.09 -2.19
N LEU A 93 10.63 1.12 -1.04
CA LEU A 93 9.16 1.11 -0.97
C LEU A 93 8.66 2.54 -1.23
N THR A 94 8.09 2.76 -2.41
CA THR A 94 7.78 4.08 -2.96
C THR A 94 6.28 4.31 -3.04
N LEU A 95 5.81 5.45 -2.54
CA LEU A 95 4.43 5.86 -2.59
C LEU A 95 4.04 6.21 -4.02
N LEU A 96 3.11 5.44 -4.56
CA LEU A 96 2.61 5.61 -5.92
C LEU A 96 1.29 6.40 -5.94
N ALA A 97 0.42 6.21 -4.95
CA ALA A 97 -0.83 6.95 -4.84
C ALA A 97 -1.25 7.14 -3.37
N THR A 98 -1.97 8.22 -3.10
CA THR A 98 -2.47 8.55 -1.76
C THR A 98 -3.73 9.40 -1.83
N VAL A 99 -4.66 9.16 -0.92
CA VAL A 99 -5.87 9.96 -0.71
C VAL A 99 -6.24 9.93 0.77
N GLY A 100 -6.66 11.05 1.32
CA GLY A 100 -7.04 11.11 2.73
C GLY A 100 -7.60 12.47 3.13
N ASP A 101 -7.87 12.63 4.42
CA ASP A 101 -8.53 13.83 4.96
C ASP A 101 -7.68 15.10 4.82
N GLU A 102 -6.36 14.99 5.00
CA GLU A 102 -5.47 16.15 4.90
C GLU A 102 -5.17 16.51 3.44
N PRO A 103 -5.13 17.81 3.07
CA PRO A 103 -4.78 18.24 1.71
C PRO A 103 -3.49 17.60 1.20
N ALA A 104 -2.44 17.57 2.04
CA ALA A 104 -1.13 17.00 1.71
C ALA A 104 -1.15 15.47 1.49
N TRP A 105 -2.22 14.77 1.86
CA TRP A 105 -2.38 13.33 1.63
C TRP A 105 -3.04 12.99 0.29
N ASN A 106 -3.44 14.00 -0.49
CA ASN A 106 -4.15 13.82 -1.75
C ASN A 106 -3.23 13.86 -2.98
N SER A 107 -1.92 13.99 -2.76
CA SER A 107 -0.88 13.93 -3.78
C SER A 107 0.39 13.31 -3.21
N ARG A 108 1.00 12.36 -3.93
CA ARG A 108 2.28 11.77 -3.50
C ARG A 108 3.40 12.81 -3.43
N LEU A 109 3.30 13.84 -4.26
CA LEU A 109 4.27 14.93 -4.31
C LEU A 109 4.20 15.80 -3.04
N GLU A 110 3.09 15.80 -2.31
CA GLU A 110 2.95 16.59 -1.08
C GLU A 110 3.21 15.75 0.18
N SER A 111 3.51 14.46 0.02
CA SER A 111 3.77 13.56 1.12
C SER A 111 5.04 13.95 1.87
N ARG A 112 4.87 14.41 3.11
CA ARG A 112 5.97 14.82 4.00
C ARG A 112 6.60 13.64 4.73
N SER A 113 5.88 12.53 4.85
CA SER A 113 6.33 11.32 5.55
C SER A 113 5.97 10.07 4.75
N HIS A 114 6.86 9.07 4.79
CA HIS A 114 6.66 7.78 4.13
C HIS A 114 6.42 7.91 2.60
N GLY A 115 7.11 8.85 1.94
CA GLY A 115 7.08 9.02 0.49
C GLY A 115 7.89 7.94 -0.22
N THR A 116 9.15 7.76 0.16
CA THR A 116 10.02 6.69 -0.36
C THR A 116 10.87 6.14 0.77
N ILE A 117 10.76 4.85 1.05
CA ILE A 117 11.44 4.22 2.18
C ILE A 117 12.53 3.28 1.64
N PRO A 118 13.82 3.61 1.84
CA PRO A 118 14.91 2.75 1.39
C PRO A 118 14.96 1.46 2.21
N LEU A 119 14.99 0.31 1.53
CA LEU A 119 15.07 -1.01 2.14
C LEU A 119 16.54 -1.49 2.11
N GLN A 120 17.42 -0.72 2.73
CA GLN A 120 18.88 -0.89 2.63
C GLN A 120 19.43 -2.18 3.26
N SER A 121 18.73 -2.72 4.26
CA SER A 121 19.13 -3.93 4.97
C SER A 121 17.95 -4.52 5.74
N GLU A 122 18.03 -5.80 6.09
CA GLU A 122 17.01 -6.44 6.91
C GLU A 122 16.85 -5.73 8.27
N GLN A 123 17.97 -5.37 8.90
CA GLN A 123 17.97 -4.65 10.17
C GLN A 123 17.28 -3.28 10.07
N ALA A 124 17.43 -2.56 8.96
CA ALA A 124 16.75 -1.29 8.75
C ALA A 124 15.23 -1.48 8.63
N VAL A 125 14.80 -2.54 7.92
CA VAL A 125 13.38 -2.89 7.79
C VAL A 125 12.78 -3.32 9.13
N GLU A 126 13.51 -4.09 9.94
CA GLU A 126 13.05 -4.52 11.27
C GLU A 126 12.81 -3.36 12.24
N ARG A 127 13.53 -2.24 12.07
CA ARG A 127 13.31 -1.01 12.84
C ARG A 127 12.05 -0.25 12.41
N ALA A 128 11.47 -0.59 11.26
CA ALA A 128 10.21 -0.06 10.77
C ALA A 128 9.09 -1.11 10.94
N PRO A 129 8.47 -1.21 12.14
CA PRO A 129 7.66 -2.37 12.52
C PRO A 129 6.47 -2.61 11.60
N MET A 130 5.82 -1.56 11.09
CA MET A 130 4.74 -1.70 10.12
C MET A 130 5.19 -2.36 8.81
N ILE A 131 6.37 -1.96 8.30
CA ILE A 131 6.90 -2.46 7.03
C ILE A 131 7.35 -3.91 7.19
N ALA A 132 8.06 -4.22 8.28
CA ALA A 132 8.43 -5.59 8.60
C ALA A 132 7.20 -6.49 8.71
N GLN A 133 6.11 -6.02 9.33
CA GLN A 133 4.85 -6.76 9.41
C GLN A 133 4.14 -6.89 8.07
N LEU A 134 4.13 -5.84 7.25
CA LEU A 134 3.57 -5.88 5.90
C LEU A 134 4.23 -7.00 5.08
N ILE A 135 5.57 -7.04 5.06
CA ILE A 135 6.36 -8.06 4.35
C ILE A 135 6.06 -9.46 4.89
N LYS A 136 6.17 -9.65 6.21
CA LYS A 136 5.96 -10.96 6.84
C LYS A 136 4.54 -11.50 6.64
N GLN A 137 3.52 -10.66 6.83
CA GLN A 137 2.12 -11.07 6.64
C GLN A 137 1.76 -11.28 5.17
N PHE A 138 2.52 -10.70 4.24
CA PHE A 138 2.42 -11.04 2.82
C PHE A 138 3.01 -12.43 2.48
N GLY A 139 3.65 -13.09 3.46
CA GLY A 139 4.27 -14.41 3.30
C GLY A 139 5.68 -14.35 2.73
N LEU A 140 6.33 -13.19 2.83
CA LEU A 140 7.66 -12.93 2.27
C LEU A 140 8.71 -12.91 3.39
N GLN A 141 9.95 -13.28 3.06
CA GLN A 141 11.08 -12.99 3.94
C GLN A 141 11.56 -11.54 3.74
N ILE A 142 12.17 -10.94 4.76
CA ILE A 142 12.71 -9.58 4.62
C ILE A 142 13.89 -9.57 3.66
N ALA A 143 14.78 -10.56 3.76
CA ALA A 143 15.90 -10.78 2.84
C ALA A 143 15.47 -10.73 1.37
N ASP A 144 14.35 -11.39 1.05
CA ASP A 144 13.77 -11.50 -0.28
C ASP A 144 13.36 -10.14 -0.88
N VAL A 145 12.95 -9.20 -0.04
CA VAL A 145 12.52 -7.86 -0.47
C VAL A 145 13.69 -6.89 -0.51
N VAL A 146 14.64 -7.02 0.42
CA VAL A 146 15.86 -6.20 0.49
C VAL A 146 16.80 -6.52 -0.66
N ASN A 147 16.98 -7.80 -0.99
CA ASN A 147 17.87 -8.28 -2.02
C ASN A 147 17.20 -9.39 -2.85
N PRO A 148 16.34 -9.02 -3.83
CA PRO A 148 15.60 -10.02 -4.60
C PRO A 148 16.54 -10.81 -5.51
N SER A 149 16.52 -12.14 -5.39
CA SER A 149 17.19 -13.04 -6.34
C SER A 149 16.31 -13.26 -7.59
N LEU A 150 16.93 -13.58 -8.73
CA LEU A 150 16.20 -13.87 -9.98
C LEU A 150 15.24 -15.07 -9.86
N ASP A 151 15.59 -16.06 -9.04
CA ASP A 151 14.77 -17.26 -8.79
C ASP A 151 13.53 -16.93 -7.95
N LEU A 152 13.68 -16.02 -6.97
CA LEU A 152 12.58 -15.54 -6.14
C LEU A 152 11.54 -14.76 -6.97
N LEU A 153 11.97 -13.95 -7.95
CA LEU A 153 11.05 -13.20 -8.82
C LEU A 153 10.07 -14.13 -9.57
N HIS A 154 10.51 -15.34 -9.93
CA HIS A 154 9.64 -16.35 -10.53
C HIS A 154 8.69 -17.01 -9.52
N GLU A 155 9.13 -17.27 -8.28
CA GLU A 155 8.27 -17.85 -7.24
C GLU A 155 7.21 -16.86 -6.72
N LEU A 156 7.55 -15.58 -6.62
CA LEU A 156 6.66 -14.51 -6.17
C LEU A 156 5.50 -14.25 -7.13
N ALA A 157 5.65 -14.58 -8.42
CA ALA A 157 4.57 -14.46 -9.40
C ALA A 157 3.34 -15.33 -9.07
N GLY A 158 3.54 -16.44 -8.33
CA GLY A 158 2.48 -17.39 -7.99
C GLY A 158 2.01 -17.40 -6.53
N LYS A 159 2.78 -16.87 -5.57
CA LYS A 159 2.56 -17.13 -4.13
C LYS A 159 2.10 -15.93 -3.29
N SER A 160 2.19 -14.69 -3.78
CA SER A 160 2.28 -13.50 -2.89
C SER A 160 1.00 -12.65 -2.71
N TYR A 161 -0.21 -13.22 -2.84
CA TYR A 161 -1.44 -12.45 -2.61
C TYR A 161 -1.98 -12.68 -1.21
N ASN A 162 -1.66 -11.75 -0.33
CA ASN A 162 -1.98 -11.84 1.08
C ASN A 162 -2.41 -10.49 1.62
N VAL A 163 -2.79 -10.48 2.89
CA VAL A 163 -3.25 -9.30 3.61
C VAL A 163 -2.36 -9.06 4.82
N PHE A 164 -2.05 -7.80 5.06
CA PHE A 164 -1.52 -7.29 6.30
C PHE A 164 -2.68 -6.75 7.10
N HIS A 165 -2.84 -7.18 8.35
CA HIS A 165 -4.00 -6.80 9.13
C HIS A 165 -3.62 -6.50 10.57
N VAL A 166 -4.03 -5.32 11.03
CA VAL A 166 -3.99 -4.88 12.42
C VAL A 166 -5.42 -4.55 12.81
N GLU A 167 -6.08 -5.50 13.48
CA GLU A 167 -7.50 -5.37 13.84
C GLU A 167 -7.77 -4.23 14.83
N ARG A 168 -6.79 -3.91 15.69
CA ARG A 168 -6.83 -2.79 16.63
C ARG A 168 -5.55 -1.97 16.52
N ALA A 169 -5.64 -0.75 15.99
CA ALA A 169 -4.50 0.14 15.78
C ALA A 169 -4.06 0.86 17.07
N LEU A 170 -5.01 1.21 17.94
CA LEU A 170 -4.71 1.88 19.22
C LEU A 170 -3.85 0.98 20.12
N GLY A 171 -2.67 1.49 20.49
CA GLY A 171 -1.67 0.78 21.30
C GLY A 171 -0.92 -0.33 20.55
N SER A 172 -1.15 -0.52 19.25
CA SER A 172 -0.45 -1.54 18.48
C SER A 172 1.02 -1.16 18.25
N PRO A 173 1.99 -2.04 18.56
CA PRO A 173 3.41 -1.78 18.28
C PRO A 173 3.71 -1.74 16.77
N TYR A 174 2.78 -2.23 15.94
CA TYR A 174 2.91 -2.26 14.48
C TYR A 174 2.45 -0.96 13.81
N VAL A 175 1.83 -0.04 14.56
CA VAL A 175 1.40 1.27 14.07
C VAL A 175 1.96 2.34 15.03
N PRO A 176 3.24 2.73 14.91
CA PRO A 176 3.90 3.52 15.96
C PRO A 176 3.38 4.95 16.15
N ALA A 177 2.83 5.57 15.10
CA ALA A 177 2.37 6.96 15.11
C ALA A 177 1.06 7.14 15.89
N GLN A 178 1.08 6.88 17.20
CA GLN A 178 -0.11 6.90 18.04
C GLN A 178 -0.65 8.32 18.23
N GLU A 179 0.20 9.23 18.72
CA GLU A 179 -0.19 10.60 19.07
C GLU A 179 -0.46 11.48 17.87
N ASP A 180 0.27 11.30 16.78
CA ASP A 180 0.20 12.19 15.60
C ASP A 180 -0.74 11.67 14.50
N PHE A 181 -1.19 10.42 14.59
CA PHE A 181 -1.98 9.80 13.52
C PHE A 181 -3.11 8.87 14.01
N VAL A 182 -2.83 7.86 14.83
CA VAL A 182 -3.87 6.90 15.24
C VAL A 182 -4.96 7.57 16.08
N ILE A 183 -4.57 8.31 17.12
CA ILE A 183 -5.52 8.95 18.04
C ILE A 183 -6.25 10.11 17.36
N PRO A 184 -5.58 11.11 16.72
CA PRO A 184 -6.26 12.28 16.17
C PRO A 184 -7.23 11.95 15.03
N TYR A 185 -6.88 10.98 14.18
CA TYR A 185 -7.71 10.60 13.04
C TYR A 185 -8.69 9.47 13.36
N GLY A 186 -8.63 8.90 14.57
CA GLY A 186 -9.53 7.85 15.03
C GLY A 186 -9.33 6.54 14.29
N ILE A 187 -8.07 6.16 14.02
CA ILE A 187 -7.76 4.91 13.33
C ILE A 187 -8.07 3.74 14.26
N GLU A 188 -9.05 2.92 13.89
CA GLU A 188 -9.44 1.73 14.64
C GLU A 188 -8.70 0.50 14.14
N SER A 189 -8.50 0.36 12.83
CA SER A 189 -7.81 -0.80 12.24
C SER A 189 -7.00 -0.41 11.00
N VAL A 190 -6.03 -1.26 10.64
CA VAL A 190 -5.19 -1.09 9.44
C VAL A 190 -5.24 -2.36 8.60
N LEU A 191 -5.49 -2.19 7.30
CA LEU A 191 -5.54 -3.28 6.33
C LEU A 191 -4.64 -2.96 5.15
N GLY A 192 -3.64 -3.80 4.90
CA GLY A 192 -2.85 -3.83 3.67
C GLY A 192 -3.23 -5.04 2.82
N PHE A 193 -3.23 -4.90 1.51
CA PHE A 193 -3.31 -6.03 0.58
C PHE A 193 -2.48 -5.72 -0.67
N GLY A 194 -1.98 -6.74 -1.34
CA GLY A 194 -1.07 -6.53 -2.45
C GLY A 194 -0.54 -7.81 -3.07
N GLY A 195 0.50 -7.65 -3.88
CA GLY A 195 1.17 -8.78 -4.53
C GLY A 195 2.27 -8.33 -5.47
N SER A 196 2.79 -9.28 -6.24
CA SER A 196 3.82 -9.04 -7.26
C SER A 196 3.22 -8.50 -8.56
N LEU A 197 3.94 -7.62 -9.23
CA LEU A 197 3.67 -7.13 -10.58
C LEU A 197 4.46 -7.96 -11.61
N ALA A 198 4.13 -7.81 -12.89
CA ALA A 198 4.76 -8.58 -13.96
C ALA A 198 6.26 -8.28 -14.14
N ASN A 199 6.72 -7.12 -13.67
CA ASN A 199 8.12 -6.69 -13.73
C ASN A 199 8.92 -7.12 -12.48
N GLY A 200 8.32 -7.88 -11.56
CA GLY A 200 8.94 -8.30 -10.31
C GLY A 200 8.77 -7.34 -9.13
N ASP A 201 8.32 -6.10 -9.37
CA ASP A 201 8.03 -5.16 -8.29
C ASP A 201 6.84 -5.65 -7.46
N LEU A 202 6.86 -5.43 -6.14
CA LEU A 202 5.72 -5.67 -5.25
C LEU A 202 4.90 -4.40 -5.13
N PHE A 203 3.58 -4.52 -5.06
CA PHE A 203 2.70 -3.42 -4.69
C PHE A 203 1.90 -3.75 -3.42
N ALA A 204 1.52 -2.71 -2.68
CA ALA A 204 0.67 -2.82 -1.51
C ALA A 204 -0.28 -1.63 -1.41
N VAL A 205 -1.58 -1.88 -1.28
CA VAL A 205 -2.60 -0.88 -0.95
C VAL A 205 -2.91 -1.00 0.54
N ILE A 206 -2.80 0.10 1.28
CA ILE A 206 -2.95 0.17 2.73
C ILE A 206 -4.08 1.15 3.07
N LEU A 207 -5.04 0.68 3.85
CA LEU A 207 -6.19 1.41 4.37
C LEU A 207 -6.00 1.65 5.86
N PHE A 208 -6.09 2.91 6.28
CA PHE A 208 -6.14 3.31 7.68
C PHE A 208 -7.61 3.64 8.02
N SER A 209 -8.28 2.68 8.63
CA SER A 209 -9.73 2.64 8.80
C SER A 209 -10.14 3.19 10.16
N ARG A 210 -11.23 3.97 10.19
CA ARG A 210 -11.97 4.39 11.39
C ARG A 210 -12.95 3.35 11.91
N LEU A 211 -13.11 2.27 11.15
CA LEU A 211 -13.94 1.12 11.48
C LEU A 211 -13.03 -0.05 11.85
N ARG A 212 -13.43 -0.87 12.81
CA ARG A 212 -12.87 -2.19 13.02
C ARG A 212 -13.10 -3.04 11.77
N ILE A 213 -12.03 -3.59 11.24
CA ILE A 213 -12.08 -4.62 10.19
C ILE A 213 -11.87 -5.97 10.89
N PRO A 214 -12.87 -6.86 10.95
CA PRO A 214 -12.65 -8.22 11.43
C PRO A 214 -11.80 -8.99 10.41
N GLU A 215 -11.06 -9.99 10.90
CA GLU A 215 -10.20 -10.84 10.05
C GLU A 215 -10.95 -11.45 8.85
N LYS A 216 -12.21 -11.85 9.05
CA LYS A 216 -13.09 -12.37 7.98
C LYS A 216 -13.28 -11.36 6.85
N SER A 217 -13.42 -10.08 7.17
CA SER A 217 -13.54 -8.99 6.19
C SER A 217 -12.19 -8.71 5.53
N ALA A 218 -11.11 -8.63 6.32
CA ALA A 218 -9.74 -8.46 5.82
C ALA A 218 -9.38 -9.53 4.77
N ASN A 219 -9.66 -10.81 5.05
CA ASN A 219 -9.33 -11.92 4.16
C ASN A 219 -10.00 -11.84 2.77
N ARG A 220 -11.08 -11.07 2.59
CA ARG A 220 -11.70 -10.87 1.27
C ARG A 220 -10.86 -10.00 0.34
N PHE A 221 -9.97 -9.18 0.89
CA PHE A 221 -9.08 -8.33 0.11
C PHE A 221 -7.93 -9.09 -0.56
N ARG A 222 -7.67 -10.35 -0.17
CA ARG A 222 -6.74 -11.23 -0.91
C ARG A 222 -7.15 -11.39 -2.36
N ALA A 223 -8.45 -11.60 -2.61
CA ALA A 223 -8.98 -11.68 -3.97
C ALA A 223 -8.94 -10.32 -4.67
N LEU A 224 -9.23 -9.24 -3.95
CA LEU A 224 -9.16 -7.89 -4.51
C LEU A 224 -7.74 -7.51 -4.95
N ALA A 225 -6.70 -8.04 -4.30
CA ALA A 225 -5.32 -7.88 -4.73
C ALA A 225 -5.09 -8.41 -6.16
N LEU A 226 -5.74 -9.52 -6.54
CA LEU A 226 -5.67 -10.06 -7.89
C LEU A 226 -6.35 -9.12 -8.89
N ASP A 227 -7.50 -8.58 -8.52
CA ASP A 227 -8.25 -7.65 -9.38
C ASP A 227 -7.46 -6.35 -9.60
N VAL A 228 -6.83 -5.82 -8.56
CA VAL A 228 -5.96 -4.64 -8.66
C VAL A 228 -4.70 -4.95 -9.49
N LYS A 229 -4.08 -6.12 -9.31
CA LYS A 229 -2.95 -6.53 -10.18
C LYS A 229 -3.37 -6.60 -11.65
N ALA A 230 -4.54 -7.18 -11.94
CA ALA A 230 -5.06 -7.24 -13.31
C ALA A 230 -5.31 -5.84 -13.88
N ALA A 231 -5.80 -4.91 -13.05
CA ALA A 231 -5.98 -3.51 -13.42
C ALA A 231 -4.65 -2.78 -13.68
N PHE A 232 -3.56 -3.18 -13.01
CA PHE A 232 -2.21 -2.62 -13.18
C PHE A 232 -1.42 -3.22 -14.35
N PHE A 233 -1.78 -4.43 -14.79
CA PHE A 233 -1.09 -5.18 -15.84
C PHE A 233 -0.82 -4.42 -17.15
N PRO A 234 -1.70 -3.53 -17.64
CA PRO A 234 -1.44 -2.73 -18.86
C PRO A 234 -0.26 -1.77 -18.74
N PHE A 235 0.12 -1.36 -17.52
CA PHE A 235 1.04 -0.24 -17.28
C PHE A 235 2.45 -0.69 -16.85
N ARG A 236 2.87 -1.86 -17.30
CA ARG A 236 4.14 -2.49 -16.87
C ARG A 236 5.40 -1.65 -17.16
N GLU A 237 5.33 -0.70 -18.11
CA GLU A 237 6.44 0.14 -18.54
C GLU A 237 6.25 1.63 -18.21
N ALA A 238 5.00 2.12 -18.18
CA ALA A 238 4.66 3.52 -17.89
C ALA A 238 4.25 3.69 -16.42
N LEU A 239 5.23 3.91 -15.54
CA LEU A 239 4.99 3.88 -14.09
C LEU A 239 4.43 5.20 -13.54
N PHE A 240 5.03 6.33 -13.91
CA PHE A 240 4.60 7.67 -13.51
C PHE A 240 3.93 8.37 -14.69
N ALA A 241 2.94 9.23 -14.42
CA ALA A 241 2.33 10.13 -15.41
C ALA A 241 3.16 11.41 -15.57
#